data_AF-A0A937N8K3-F1
#
_entry.id   AF-A0A937N8K3-F1
#
_cell.length_a   1.000
_cell.length_b   1.000
_cell.length_c   1.000
_cell.angle_alpha   90.00
_cell.angle_beta   90.00
_cell.angle_gamma   90.00
#
_symmetry.space_group_name_H-M   'P 1'
#
loop_
_entity.id
_entity.type
_entity.pdbx_description
1 polymer ?
#
loop_
_entity_poly.entity_id
_entity_poly.type
_entity_poly.pdbx_seq_one_letter_code
_entity_poly.pdbx_strand_id
1 'polypeptide(L)'
;MRTTISFCALLGCLLVTGVAFSQDATDPPDDSSTATQNDAAETGNGESDDSSKVEEQEPASDEAGSDEPESELSPELTELRDRVRRCLAYYFYRPETTARRSPWGVMHTVVGFGVDTPLVTGNKQANAISWLCGNAPCNGMRLLYVEDGRLRLRMGPGYQGHEGQFLCILAQSRVKLDYPLWIGEHRLKVSDLVKHEQLTCESGTELTFKLIGISHYLDPDTTWENQHGEPWSIARLIKEELAQSVLDACCGGTHRMTGFSFAVKKRAKSGKPMTGQWYRAKRYVDDYCEYTFKLQNPDGSFSTNWFRGRANSGDIPRKFDTTGHTLEWLVFSLPKDQLTDPRVVKAVSFLTDLMWENRQREWEIGPKGHAVHALALYDEYVFGGKPGKRREQLAEYKVSQPTDEGDGQLVLSQSASVSP
;
A
#
# COMPACT_ATOMS: atom_id res chain seq x y z
N MET A 1 -12.41 30.05 -64.59
CA MET A 1 -11.27 30.10 -63.66
C MET A 1 -11.31 28.84 -62.81
N ARG A 2 -10.26 28.03 -62.94
CA ARG A 2 -9.76 26.94 -62.08
C ARG A 2 -10.65 25.74 -61.74
N THR A 3 -10.39 24.74 -62.57
CA THR A 3 -10.53 23.28 -62.49
C THR A 3 -9.82 22.64 -61.29
N THR A 4 -10.42 21.53 -60.84
CA THR A 4 -9.90 20.46 -59.98
C THR A 4 -8.64 19.80 -60.57
N ILE A 5 -7.66 19.45 -59.74
CA ILE A 5 -6.58 18.50 -60.10
C ILE A 5 -6.34 17.53 -58.92
N SER A 6 -6.41 16.25 -59.26
CA SER A 6 -5.98 15.07 -58.51
C SER A 6 -4.48 14.84 -58.73
N PHE A 7 -3.76 14.34 -57.74
CA PHE A 7 -2.42 13.75 -57.93
C PHE A 7 -2.26 12.48 -57.08
N CYS A 8 -2.27 11.33 -57.76
CA CYS A 8 -1.56 10.13 -57.35
C CYS A 8 -0.09 10.25 -57.78
N ALA A 9 0.85 9.83 -56.95
CA ALA A 9 2.15 9.32 -57.39
C ALA A 9 2.72 8.35 -56.35
N LEU A 10 3.10 7.17 -56.84
CA LEU A 10 3.79 6.09 -56.15
C LEU A 10 5.24 6.48 -55.78
N LEU A 11 5.80 5.78 -54.77
CA LEU A 11 6.87 4.76 -54.88
C LEU A 11 7.87 4.87 -53.71
N GLY A 12 8.19 3.74 -53.06
CA GLY A 12 9.40 3.64 -52.24
C GLY A 12 9.36 2.63 -51.09
N CYS A 13 9.37 1.33 -51.40
CA CYS A 13 9.74 0.29 -50.43
C CYS A 13 11.19 0.47 -49.98
N LEU A 14 11.41 0.52 -48.67
CA LEU A 14 12.69 0.16 -48.05
C LEU A 14 12.40 -0.68 -46.81
N LEU A 15 12.67 -1.97 -46.95
CA LEU A 15 12.72 -2.96 -45.88
C LEU A 15 13.86 -2.59 -44.93
N VAL A 16 13.52 -2.25 -43.69
CA VAL A 16 14.46 -2.31 -42.56
C VAL A 16 13.85 -3.25 -41.53
N THR A 17 14.61 -4.31 -41.24
CA THR A 17 14.33 -5.35 -40.26
C THR A 17 14.10 -4.75 -38.88
N GLY A 18 12.86 -4.76 -38.42
CA GLY A 18 12.49 -4.38 -37.06
C GLY A 18 12.78 -5.51 -36.07
N VAL A 19 13.71 -5.26 -35.15
CA VAL A 19 13.78 -5.97 -33.88
C VAL A 19 12.68 -5.37 -33.00
N ALA A 20 11.62 -6.15 -32.76
CA ALA A 20 10.52 -5.75 -31.89
C ALA A 20 10.99 -5.77 -30.43
N PHE A 21 11.23 -4.59 -29.85
CA PHE A 21 11.22 -4.42 -28.40
C PHE A 21 9.76 -4.30 -27.95
N SER A 22 9.29 -5.27 -27.18
CA SER A 22 7.98 -5.23 -26.52
C SER A 22 7.98 -4.13 -25.46
N GLN A 23 7.16 -3.10 -25.65
CA GLN A 23 6.76 -2.17 -24.59
C GLN A 23 5.51 -2.75 -23.92
N ASP A 24 5.71 -3.51 -22.84
CA ASP A 24 4.66 -3.73 -21.83
C ASP A 24 4.96 -2.83 -20.65
N ALA A 25 4.39 -1.63 -20.67
CA ALA A 25 4.30 -0.72 -19.54
C ALA A 25 2.83 -0.57 -19.17
N THR A 26 2.35 -1.38 -18.23
CA THR A 26 1.03 -1.24 -17.61
C THR A 26 1.17 -0.46 -16.31
N ASP A 27 1.42 0.85 -16.44
CA ASP A 27 1.19 1.82 -15.36
C ASP A 27 0.02 2.73 -15.80
N PRO A 28 -1.00 2.97 -14.96
CA PRO A 28 -2.12 3.85 -15.30
C PRO A 28 -1.72 5.33 -15.30
N PRO A 29 -2.42 6.19 -16.07
CA PRO A 29 -2.16 7.63 -16.10
C PRO A 29 -2.66 8.36 -14.85
N ASP A 30 -1.89 9.38 -14.47
CA ASP A 30 -2.08 10.33 -13.36
C ASP A 30 -3.14 11.40 -13.70
N ASP A 31 -4.03 11.72 -12.76
CA ASP A 31 -5.13 12.67 -12.92
C ASP A 31 -5.02 13.76 -11.85
N SER A 32 -4.27 14.82 -12.15
CA SER A 32 -4.16 16.02 -11.32
C SER A 32 -4.90 17.18 -11.97
N SER A 33 -5.90 17.73 -11.28
CA SER A 33 -6.57 18.97 -11.68
C SER A 33 -6.49 20.03 -10.58
N THR A 34 -6.35 21.27 -11.04
CA THR A 34 -5.75 22.43 -10.38
C THR A 34 -6.72 23.20 -9.48
N ALA A 35 -6.22 23.64 -8.31
CA ALA A 35 -6.89 24.56 -7.41
C ALA A 35 -6.74 26.03 -7.87
N THR A 36 -7.78 26.84 -7.65
CA THR A 36 -7.74 28.31 -7.80
C THR A 36 -7.79 28.98 -6.43
N GLN A 37 -6.89 29.94 -6.24
CA GLN A 37 -6.66 30.74 -5.02
C GLN A 37 -7.72 31.84 -4.83
N ASN A 38 -7.90 32.27 -3.58
CA ASN A 38 -8.26 33.65 -3.23
C ASN A 38 -7.68 34.02 -1.85
N ASP A 39 -7.03 35.19 -1.83
CA ASP A 39 -6.36 35.84 -0.71
C ASP A 39 -7.32 36.44 0.34
N ALA A 40 -6.86 36.51 1.60
CA ALA A 40 -6.90 37.73 2.41
C ALA A 40 -6.07 37.57 3.70
N ALA A 41 -5.20 38.54 3.95
CA ALA A 41 -4.29 38.67 5.06
C ALA A 41 -4.96 39.19 6.35
N GLU A 42 -4.39 38.87 7.52
CA GLU A 42 -4.21 39.86 8.59
C GLU A 42 -3.12 39.43 9.60
N THR A 43 -2.39 40.45 10.05
CA THR A 43 -1.13 40.46 10.80
C THR A 43 -1.32 40.40 12.32
N GLY A 44 -0.34 39.86 13.05
CA GLY A 44 -0.24 40.04 14.50
C GLY A 44 1.07 39.52 15.10
N ASN A 45 2.03 40.43 15.32
CA ASN A 45 3.30 40.23 16.02
C ASN A 45 3.13 39.81 17.49
N GLY A 46 4.08 39.02 17.99
CA GLY A 46 4.27 38.79 19.42
C GLY A 46 5.45 37.86 19.72
N GLU A 47 6.66 38.42 19.74
CA GLU A 47 7.88 37.78 20.26
C GLU A 47 7.72 37.42 21.74
N SER A 48 8.12 36.21 22.13
CA SER A 48 8.93 36.04 23.35
C SER A 48 9.67 34.72 23.34
N ASP A 49 10.95 34.88 23.63
CA ASP A 49 12.07 33.95 23.75
C ASP A 49 11.98 33.25 25.11
N ASP A 50 12.06 31.91 25.15
CA ASP A 50 12.65 31.23 26.30
C ASP A 50 13.19 29.85 25.93
N SER A 51 14.49 29.73 26.15
CA SER A 51 15.30 28.54 25.95
C SER A 51 15.22 27.62 27.17
N SER A 52 14.85 26.36 26.97
CA SER A 52 15.19 25.33 27.97
C SER A 52 15.54 24.00 27.32
N LYS A 53 16.79 23.60 27.59
CA LYS A 53 17.46 22.32 27.28
C LYS A 53 16.53 21.11 27.49
N VAL A 54 16.49 20.24 26.48
CA VAL A 54 15.93 18.90 26.60
C VAL A 54 17.09 17.91 26.69
N GLU A 55 17.20 17.26 27.84
CA GLU A 55 18.08 16.11 28.07
C GLU A 55 17.57 14.90 27.28
N GLU A 56 18.52 14.17 26.72
CA GLU A 56 18.39 13.02 25.84
C GLU A 56 17.92 11.80 26.66
N GLN A 57 16.65 11.40 26.51
CA GLN A 57 16.13 10.11 27.01
C GLN A 57 16.02 9.12 25.86
N GLU A 58 16.78 8.03 25.95
CA GLU A 58 16.68 6.86 25.09
C GLU A 58 15.28 6.23 25.16
N PRO A 59 14.66 5.81 24.04
CA PRO A 59 13.36 5.16 24.10
C PRO A 59 13.51 3.70 24.55
N ALA A 60 12.84 3.41 25.68
CA ALA A 60 12.59 2.08 26.17
C ALA A 60 11.86 1.21 25.14
N SER A 61 12.25 -0.05 25.08
CA SER A 61 11.66 -1.11 24.27
C SER A 61 10.18 -1.35 24.64
N ASP A 62 9.28 -1.03 23.71
CA ASP A 62 7.87 -1.42 23.74
C ASP A 62 7.71 -2.93 23.50
N GLU A 63 7.71 -3.74 24.56
CA GLU A 63 6.94 -4.99 24.59
C GLU A 63 6.06 -5.02 25.83
N ALA A 64 4.79 -4.67 25.61
CA ALA A 64 3.70 -5.01 26.53
C ALA A 64 2.51 -5.46 25.67
N GLY A 65 2.61 -6.70 25.17
CA GLY A 65 1.44 -7.46 24.77
C GLY A 65 0.68 -7.83 26.04
N SER A 66 -0.57 -7.38 26.15
CA SER A 66 -1.47 -7.85 27.19
C SER A 66 -1.79 -9.33 26.95
N ASP A 67 -1.29 -10.20 27.83
CA ASP A 67 -1.64 -11.62 27.93
C ASP A 67 -3.09 -11.78 28.43
N GLU A 68 -4.07 -11.45 27.60
CA GLU A 68 -5.41 -12.02 27.77
C GLU A 68 -5.41 -13.45 27.18
N PRO A 69 -6.01 -14.44 27.86
CA PRO A 69 -6.02 -15.82 27.37
C PRO A 69 -6.72 -15.85 26.01
N GLU A 70 -5.97 -16.27 24.98
CA GLU A 70 -6.52 -16.47 23.63
C GLU A 70 -7.69 -17.46 23.75
N SER A 71 -8.91 -16.95 23.55
CA SER A 71 -10.08 -17.82 23.41
C SER A 71 -9.83 -18.78 22.25
N GLU A 72 -9.98 -20.08 22.47
CA GLU A 72 -9.83 -21.07 21.40
C GLU A 72 -10.70 -20.70 20.19
N LEU A 73 -10.10 -20.75 18.99
CA LEU A 73 -10.82 -20.45 17.75
C LEU A 73 -11.94 -21.46 17.53
N SER A 74 -13.13 -20.98 17.14
CA SER A 74 -14.21 -21.85 16.67
C SER A 74 -13.75 -22.73 15.49
N PRO A 75 -14.36 -23.90 15.25
CA PRO A 75 -14.05 -24.73 14.08
C PRO A 75 -14.09 -23.96 12.75
N GLU A 76 -15.07 -23.07 12.57
CA GLU A 76 -15.25 -22.28 11.35
C GLU A 76 -14.08 -21.30 11.13
N LEU A 77 -13.62 -20.65 12.21
CA LEU A 77 -12.46 -19.76 12.17
C LEU A 77 -11.15 -20.53 11.96
N THR A 78 -11.06 -21.75 12.47
CA THR A 78 -9.91 -22.64 12.24
C THR A 78 -9.81 -23.03 10.76
N GLU A 79 -10.93 -23.37 10.13
CA GLU A 79 -10.97 -23.65 8.69
C GLU A 79 -10.62 -22.39 7.87
N LEU A 80 -11.17 -21.22 8.22
CA LEU A 80 -10.84 -19.97 7.55
C LEU A 80 -9.34 -19.65 7.66
N ARG A 81 -8.73 -19.84 8.84
CA ARG A 81 -7.28 -19.67 9.04
C ARG A 81 -6.50 -20.50 8.04
N ASP A 82 -6.83 -21.77 7.90
CA ASP A 82 -6.08 -22.67 7.03
C ASP A 82 -6.23 -22.28 5.54
N ARG A 83 -7.42 -21.80 5.14
CA ARG A 83 -7.63 -21.25 3.78
C ARG A 83 -6.84 -19.96 3.56
N VAL A 84 -6.88 -19.03 4.52
CA VAL A 84 -6.12 -17.76 4.46
C VAL A 84 -4.63 -18.03 4.36
N ARG A 85 -4.06 -18.87 5.22
CA ARG A 85 -2.63 -19.20 5.21
C ARG A 85 -2.22 -19.93 3.93
N ARG A 86 -3.06 -20.82 3.40
CA ARG A 86 -2.82 -21.45 2.09
C ARG A 86 -2.78 -20.43 0.96
N CYS A 87 -3.70 -19.47 0.96
CA CYS A 87 -3.70 -18.37 -0.01
C CYS A 87 -2.43 -17.51 0.14
N LEU A 88 -2.10 -17.06 1.35
CA LEU A 88 -0.90 -16.27 1.61
C LEU A 88 0.38 -17.00 1.20
N ALA A 89 0.50 -18.30 1.49
CA ALA A 89 1.65 -19.11 1.10
C ALA A 89 1.83 -19.16 -0.43
N TYR A 90 0.74 -19.22 -1.20
CA TYR A 90 0.81 -19.22 -2.66
C TYR A 90 1.51 -17.96 -3.19
N TYR A 91 1.13 -16.78 -2.69
CA TYR A 91 1.71 -15.50 -3.11
C TYR A 91 3.11 -15.26 -2.51
N PHE A 92 3.33 -15.66 -1.25
CA PHE A 92 4.61 -15.47 -0.57
C PHE A 92 5.77 -16.22 -1.25
N TYR A 93 5.52 -17.45 -1.69
CA TYR A 93 6.53 -18.27 -2.40
C TYR A 93 6.62 -18.00 -3.90
N ARG A 94 5.94 -16.96 -4.40
CA ARG A 94 6.04 -16.46 -5.78
C ARG A 94 6.45 -14.98 -5.78
N PRO A 95 7.66 -14.67 -5.27
CA PRO A 95 8.14 -13.30 -5.15
C PRO A 95 8.17 -12.56 -6.48
N GLU A 96 7.94 -11.26 -6.41
CA GLU A 96 8.10 -10.33 -7.52
C GLU A 96 9.57 -10.15 -7.89
N THR A 97 9.83 -9.76 -9.14
CA THR A 97 11.20 -9.53 -9.65
C THR A 97 11.48 -8.05 -9.87
N THR A 98 12.64 -7.59 -9.41
CA THR A 98 13.10 -6.22 -9.64
C THR A 98 13.49 -5.96 -11.08
N ALA A 99 13.60 -6.99 -11.93
CA ALA A 99 13.83 -6.82 -13.36
C ALA A 99 12.60 -6.24 -14.07
N ARG A 100 11.38 -6.56 -13.60
CA ARG A 100 10.11 -6.13 -14.21
C ARG A 100 9.38 -5.04 -13.42
N ARG A 101 9.60 -4.99 -12.11
CA ARG A 101 8.90 -4.05 -11.23
C ARG A 101 9.72 -2.79 -11.05
N SER A 102 9.06 -1.65 -11.29
CA SER A 102 9.51 -0.31 -10.91
C SER A 102 9.54 -0.18 -9.37
N PRO A 103 10.15 0.89 -8.82
CA PRO A 103 10.08 1.18 -7.39
C PRO A 103 8.64 1.16 -6.85
N TRP A 104 7.68 1.69 -7.60
CA TRP A 104 6.25 1.64 -7.27
C TRP A 104 5.74 0.21 -7.08
N GLY A 105 6.04 -0.68 -8.02
CA GLY A 105 5.61 -2.08 -7.95
C GLY A 105 6.28 -2.85 -6.81
N VAL A 106 7.55 -2.57 -6.53
CA VAL A 106 8.25 -3.17 -5.39
C VAL A 106 7.68 -2.67 -4.06
N MET A 107 7.39 -1.37 -3.96
CA MET A 107 6.67 -0.78 -2.83
C MET A 107 5.34 -1.50 -2.54
N HIS A 108 4.53 -1.78 -3.57
CA HIS A 108 3.27 -2.53 -3.41
C HIS A 108 3.46 -4.03 -3.12
N THR A 109 4.65 -4.58 -3.41
CA THR A 109 5.01 -5.93 -2.93
C THR A 109 5.29 -5.90 -1.43
N VAL A 110 5.97 -4.85 -0.93
CA VAL A 110 6.24 -4.65 0.51
C VAL A 110 4.95 -4.53 1.30
N VAL A 111 3.95 -3.83 0.79
CA VAL A 111 2.63 -3.70 1.45
C VAL A 111 2.07 -5.06 1.85
N GLY A 112 2.18 -6.08 0.99
CA GLY A 112 1.61 -7.41 1.24
C GLY A 112 2.17 -8.15 2.47
N PHE A 113 3.50 -8.21 2.62
CA PHE A 113 4.16 -9.04 3.65
C PHE A 113 5.09 -8.25 4.59
N GLY A 114 5.18 -6.93 4.44
CA GLY A 114 6.02 -6.05 5.24
C GLY A 114 7.48 -6.50 5.25
N VAL A 115 8.04 -6.64 6.45
CA VAL A 115 9.46 -7.04 6.68
C VAL A 115 9.83 -8.40 6.11
N ASP A 116 8.87 -9.30 5.85
CA ASP A 116 9.15 -10.63 5.32
C ASP A 116 9.20 -10.68 3.79
N THR A 117 8.89 -9.58 3.11
CA THR A 117 8.66 -9.55 1.66
C THR A 117 9.89 -10.00 0.87
N PRO A 118 9.81 -11.17 0.20
CA PRO A 118 10.89 -11.64 -0.67
C PRO A 118 10.80 -10.99 -2.06
N LEU A 119 11.96 -10.75 -2.67
CA LEU A 119 12.12 -10.37 -4.07
C LEU A 119 13.11 -11.28 -4.78
N VAL A 120 12.94 -11.38 -6.09
CA VAL A 120 13.92 -11.95 -7.01
C VAL A 120 14.74 -10.83 -7.65
N THR A 121 16.06 -10.96 -7.60
CA THR A 121 17.03 -9.99 -8.13
C THR A 121 18.09 -10.76 -8.93
N GLY A 122 17.90 -10.86 -10.24
CA GLY A 122 18.70 -11.79 -11.07
C GLY A 122 18.54 -13.23 -10.57
N ASN A 123 19.65 -13.91 -10.28
CA ASN A 123 19.66 -15.30 -9.78
C ASN A 123 19.64 -15.40 -8.25
N LYS A 124 19.35 -14.30 -7.53
CA LYS A 124 19.36 -14.25 -6.07
C LYS A 124 18.01 -13.83 -5.50
N GLN A 125 17.74 -14.23 -4.27
CA GLN A 125 16.65 -13.64 -3.47
C GLN A 125 17.20 -12.50 -2.62
N ALA A 126 16.40 -11.44 -2.49
CA ALA A 126 16.66 -10.31 -1.62
C ALA A 126 15.40 -9.99 -0.79
N ASN A 127 15.57 -9.22 0.28
CA ASN A 127 14.46 -8.63 1.01
C ASN A 127 14.05 -7.30 0.36
N ALA A 128 12.75 -7.07 0.19
CA ALA A 128 12.24 -5.88 -0.51
C ALA A 128 12.56 -4.56 0.19
N ILE A 129 12.43 -4.52 1.51
CA ILE A 129 12.72 -3.32 2.32
C ILE A 129 14.21 -3.01 2.23
N SER A 130 15.07 -4.00 2.42
CA SER A 130 16.52 -3.82 2.28
C SER A 130 16.91 -3.34 0.89
N TRP A 131 16.25 -3.83 -0.17
CA TRP A 131 16.51 -3.42 -1.55
C TRP A 131 16.15 -1.96 -1.80
N LEU A 132 14.94 -1.53 -1.40
CA LEU A 132 14.48 -0.15 -1.53
C LEU A 132 15.30 0.81 -0.66
N CYS A 133 15.58 0.45 0.59
CA CYS A 133 16.37 1.27 1.52
C CYS A 133 17.84 1.35 1.11
N GLY A 134 18.37 0.31 0.47
CA GLY A 134 19.68 0.35 -0.21
C GLY A 134 19.68 1.13 -1.52
N ASN A 135 18.54 1.74 -1.88
CA ASN A 135 18.27 2.45 -3.12
C ASN A 135 18.70 1.67 -4.38
N ALA A 136 18.60 0.33 -4.33
CA ALA A 136 18.99 -0.54 -5.42
C ALA A 136 17.99 -0.42 -6.59
N PRO A 137 18.41 -0.64 -7.84
CA PRO A 137 17.58 -0.38 -8.99
C PRO A 137 16.39 -1.35 -9.08
N CYS A 138 15.24 -0.81 -9.49
CA CYS A 138 14.01 -1.55 -9.78
C CYS A 138 13.60 -1.18 -11.21
N ASN A 139 13.64 -2.14 -12.14
CA ASN A 139 13.49 -1.92 -13.58
C ASN A 139 14.39 -0.78 -14.10
N GLY A 140 15.65 -0.75 -13.65
CA GLY A 140 16.62 0.30 -13.98
C GLY A 140 16.42 1.64 -13.25
N MET A 141 15.34 1.81 -12.50
CA MET A 141 14.98 3.06 -11.82
C MET A 141 15.44 3.06 -10.35
N ARG A 142 15.78 4.23 -9.80
CA ARG A 142 16.14 4.41 -8.37
C ARG A 142 15.23 5.44 -7.73
N LEU A 143 14.63 5.09 -6.60
CA LEU A 143 13.62 5.92 -5.93
C LEU A 143 14.22 7.15 -5.26
N LEU A 144 15.32 6.96 -4.53
CA LEU A 144 15.91 7.97 -3.68
C LEU A 144 17.05 8.68 -4.40
N TYR A 145 17.23 9.95 -4.12
CA TYR A 145 18.40 10.72 -4.55
C TYR A 145 18.76 11.77 -3.49
N VAL A 146 19.95 12.35 -3.63
CA VAL A 146 20.40 13.47 -2.81
C VAL A 146 20.56 14.68 -3.72
N GLU A 147 20.02 15.81 -3.30
CA GLU A 147 20.10 17.10 -3.97
C GLU A 147 20.40 18.16 -2.91
N ASP A 148 21.44 18.96 -3.11
CA ASP A 148 21.94 19.96 -2.14
C ASP A 148 22.13 19.40 -0.72
N GLY A 149 22.63 18.16 -0.63
CA GLY A 149 22.85 17.44 0.62
C GLY A 149 21.58 16.97 1.33
N ARG A 150 20.41 17.13 0.70
CA ARG A 150 19.11 16.72 1.26
C ARG A 150 18.58 15.47 0.56
N LEU A 151 17.99 14.58 1.35
CA LEU A 151 17.22 13.45 0.84
C LEU A 151 16.04 13.95 0.01
N ARG A 152 15.84 13.33 -1.15
CA ARG A 152 14.68 13.52 -2.02
C ARG A 152 14.21 12.18 -2.58
N LEU A 153 12.94 12.14 -2.99
CA LEU A 153 12.30 10.98 -3.59
C LEU A 153 11.76 11.36 -4.95
N ARG A 154 11.94 10.49 -5.94
CA ARG A 154 11.38 10.69 -7.27
C ARG A 154 9.87 10.46 -7.25
N MET A 155 9.15 11.29 -7.99
CA MET A 155 7.71 11.23 -8.19
C MET A 155 7.38 10.83 -9.63
N GLY A 156 6.17 10.32 -9.86
CA GLY A 156 5.63 10.04 -11.19
C GLY A 156 5.69 8.55 -11.58
N PRO A 157 5.41 8.22 -12.86
CA PRO A 157 5.28 6.85 -13.33
C PRO A 157 6.47 5.97 -12.93
N GLY A 158 6.16 4.81 -12.34
CA GLY A 158 7.12 3.87 -11.79
C GLY A 158 7.83 4.28 -10.49
N TYR A 159 7.74 5.54 -10.05
CA TYR A 159 8.24 5.99 -8.75
C TYR A 159 7.10 6.08 -7.72
N GLN A 160 7.18 6.94 -6.72
CA GLN A 160 6.04 7.12 -5.84
C GLN A 160 4.98 8.00 -6.52
N GLY A 161 3.72 7.58 -6.42
CA GLY A 161 2.57 8.31 -6.99
C GLY A 161 2.07 9.42 -6.07
N HIS A 162 2.35 9.33 -4.77
CA HIS A 162 1.90 10.27 -3.75
C HIS A 162 3.07 10.64 -2.84
N GLU A 163 3.10 11.88 -2.37
CA GLU A 163 4.13 12.31 -1.43
C GLU A 163 4.01 11.57 -0.11
N GLY A 164 5.14 11.16 0.49
CA GLY A 164 5.16 10.37 1.71
C GLY A 164 4.80 8.89 1.52
N GLN A 165 4.51 8.42 0.31
CA GLN A 165 4.13 7.02 0.06
C GLN A 165 5.22 6.04 0.51
N PHE A 166 6.50 6.32 0.25
CA PHE A 166 7.56 5.42 0.72
C PHE A 166 7.63 5.36 2.26
N LEU A 167 7.54 6.51 2.94
CA LEU A 167 7.52 6.56 4.41
C LEU A 167 6.31 5.80 4.97
N CYS A 168 5.14 5.96 4.34
CA CYS A 168 3.92 5.23 4.68
C CYS A 168 4.11 3.72 4.62
N ILE A 169 4.77 3.21 3.58
CA ILE A 169 5.03 1.76 3.42
C ILE A 169 5.99 1.23 4.48
N LEU A 170 7.04 2.00 4.80
CA LEU A 170 7.96 1.66 5.89
C LEU A 170 7.26 1.65 7.25
N ALA A 171 6.37 2.62 7.50
CA ALA A 171 5.57 2.70 8.71
C ALA A 171 4.61 1.51 8.85
N GLN A 172 3.88 1.16 7.80
CA GLN A 172 3.01 -0.03 7.77
C GLN A 172 3.81 -1.32 7.99
N SER A 173 5.06 -1.34 7.53
CA SER A 173 5.99 -2.45 7.72
C SER A 173 6.74 -2.41 9.06
N ARG A 174 6.50 -1.43 9.94
CA ARG A 174 7.16 -1.28 11.26
C ARG A 174 8.69 -1.19 11.18
N VAL A 175 9.21 -0.60 10.11
CA VAL A 175 10.65 -0.37 9.95
C VAL A 175 11.09 0.71 10.95
N LYS A 176 12.17 0.45 11.69
CA LYS A 176 12.66 1.34 12.75
C LYS A 176 13.23 2.66 12.21
N LEU A 177 13.17 3.71 13.02
CA LEU A 177 13.70 5.05 12.71
C LEU A 177 15.21 5.09 12.41
N ASP A 178 15.96 4.17 13.01
CA ASP A 178 17.40 4.06 12.85
C ASP A 178 17.83 3.14 11.70
N TYR A 179 16.85 2.52 11.01
CA TYR A 179 17.12 1.65 9.89
C TYR A 179 17.84 2.42 8.76
N PRO A 180 18.94 1.87 8.21
CA PRO A 180 19.79 2.62 7.30
C PRO A 180 19.16 2.79 5.91
N LEU A 181 19.32 3.99 5.36
CA LEU A 181 19.06 4.33 3.96
C LEU A 181 20.40 4.63 3.28
N TRP A 182 20.68 3.98 2.15
CA TRP A 182 21.93 4.15 1.41
C TRP A 182 21.68 4.75 0.04
N ILE A 183 22.31 5.90 -0.26
CA ILE A 183 22.19 6.58 -1.55
C ILE A 183 23.59 6.91 -2.05
N GLY A 184 24.16 6.01 -2.85
CA GLY A 184 25.58 6.11 -3.23
C GLY A 184 26.45 6.06 -1.98
N GLU A 185 27.26 7.10 -1.75
CA GLU A 185 28.11 7.23 -0.56
C GLU A 185 27.37 7.83 0.65
N HIS A 186 26.18 8.37 0.45
CA HIS A 186 25.40 8.96 1.54
C HIS A 186 24.75 7.87 2.39
N ARG A 187 25.07 7.88 3.69
CA ARG A 187 24.45 7.04 4.70
C ARG A 187 23.45 7.87 5.50
N LEU A 188 22.18 7.60 5.28
CA LEU A 188 21.04 8.22 5.95
C LEU A 188 20.29 7.17 6.78
N LYS A 189 19.20 7.57 7.42
CA LYS A 189 18.30 6.71 8.19
C LYS A 189 16.85 7.03 7.85
N VAL A 190 15.93 6.15 8.25
CA VAL A 190 14.48 6.40 8.14
C VAL A 190 14.06 7.68 8.86
N SER A 191 14.71 8.04 9.96
CA SER A 191 14.52 9.34 10.63
C SER A 191 14.83 10.55 9.74
N ASP A 192 15.73 10.46 8.78
CA ASP A 192 15.98 11.53 7.80
C ASP A 192 14.85 11.62 6.77
N LEU A 193 14.23 10.48 6.42
CA LEU A 193 13.00 10.46 5.61
C LEU A 193 11.82 11.09 6.37
N VAL A 194 11.66 10.83 7.67
CA VAL A 194 10.64 11.50 8.49
C VAL A 194 10.84 13.02 8.45
N LYS A 195 12.08 13.51 8.64
CA LYS A 195 12.39 14.94 8.53
C LYS A 195 12.08 15.50 7.15
N HIS A 196 12.39 14.76 6.08
CA HIS A 196 12.04 15.16 4.72
C HIS A 196 10.53 15.34 4.54
N GLU A 197 9.72 14.39 5.03
CA GLU A 197 8.26 14.47 4.92
C GLU A 197 7.67 15.56 5.82
N GLN A 198 8.26 15.84 6.98
CA GLN A 198 7.91 16.99 7.83
C GLN A 198 8.15 18.32 7.10
N LEU A 199 9.31 18.48 6.46
CA LEU A 199 9.68 19.71 5.74
C LEU A 199 8.80 19.98 4.51
N THR A 200 8.26 18.93 3.90
CA THR A 200 7.44 19.01 2.68
C THR A 200 5.94 18.97 2.97
N CYS A 201 5.52 19.17 4.23
CA CYS A 201 4.11 19.37 4.52
C CYS A 201 3.65 20.72 3.96
N GLU A 202 2.59 20.71 3.15
CA GLU A 202 2.01 21.88 2.50
C GLU A 202 0.48 21.87 2.66
N SER A 203 -0.13 23.05 2.82
CA SER A 203 -1.58 23.14 3.00
C SER A 203 -2.31 22.94 1.68
N GLY A 204 -3.48 22.29 1.72
CA GLY A 204 -4.28 22.04 0.51
C GLY A 204 -3.74 20.98 -0.44
N THR A 205 -2.63 20.32 -0.12
CA THR A 205 -2.15 19.14 -0.84
C THR A 205 -2.66 17.85 -0.20
N GLU A 206 -2.49 16.72 -0.89
CA GLU A 206 -2.78 15.42 -0.27
C GLU A 206 -1.70 15.07 0.76
N LEU A 207 -2.11 14.97 2.02
CA LEU A 207 -1.24 14.64 3.15
C LEU A 207 -1.48 13.23 3.68
N THR A 208 -2.39 12.46 3.06
CA THR A 208 -2.80 11.10 3.43
C THR A 208 -1.61 10.20 3.83
N PHE A 209 -0.61 10.06 2.96
CA PHE A 209 0.49 9.13 3.16
C PHE A 209 1.51 9.67 4.18
N LYS A 210 1.75 10.99 4.18
CA LYS A 210 2.52 11.65 5.25
C LYS A 210 1.86 11.45 6.61
N LEU A 211 0.53 11.53 6.71
CA LEU A 211 -0.21 11.30 7.95
C LEU A 211 0.01 9.88 8.48
N ILE A 212 -0.01 8.86 7.61
CA ILE A 212 0.30 7.46 8.01
C ILE A 212 1.73 7.37 8.55
N GLY A 213 2.71 7.85 7.78
CA GLY A 213 4.13 7.78 8.13
C GLY A 213 4.46 8.54 9.41
N ILE A 214 4.10 9.82 9.46
CA ILE A 214 4.40 10.71 10.59
C ILE A 214 3.68 10.25 11.87
N SER A 215 2.42 9.82 11.78
CA SER A 215 1.69 9.31 12.96
C SER A 215 2.30 8.05 13.54
N HIS A 216 2.90 7.20 12.70
CA HIS A 216 3.60 6.02 13.19
C HIS A 216 4.85 6.42 13.99
N TYR A 217 5.66 7.32 13.43
CA TYR A 217 7.01 7.61 13.92
C TYR A 217 7.08 8.64 15.05
N LEU A 218 6.26 9.69 15.03
CA LEU A 218 6.38 10.80 15.99
C LEU A 218 5.48 10.61 17.21
N ASP A 219 5.80 11.34 18.28
CA ASP A 219 4.87 11.49 19.39
C ASP A 219 3.65 12.34 18.95
N PRO A 220 2.41 12.03 19.38
CA PRO A 220 1.21 12.76 18.95
C PRO A 220 1.20 14.27 19.20
N ASP A 221 1.97 14.79 20.16
CA ASP A 221 2.07 16.23 20.45
C ASP A 221 3.30 16.88 19.82
N THR A 222 4.08 16.15 19.01
CA THR A 222 5.22 16.73 18.29
C THR A 222 4.75 17.82 17.33
N THR A 223 5.43 18.96 17.40
CA THR A 223 5.32 20.07 16.45
C THR A 223 6.61 20.23 15.67
N TRP A 224 6.52 20.74 14.44
CA TRP A 224 7.68 21.04 13.59
C TRP A 224 7.39 22.23 12.68
N GLU A 225 8.41 22.74 12.02
CA GLU A 225 8.26 23.73 10.95
C GLU A 225 8.48 23.06 9.59
N ASN A 226 7.67 23.42 8.59
CA ASN A 226 7.95 23.00 7.22
C ASN A 226 9.06 23.87 6.59
N GLN A 227 9.37 23.61 5.33
CA GLN A 227 10.38 24.36 4.58
C GLN A 227 10.08 25.86 4.41
N HIS A 228 8.83 26.29 4.67
CA HIS A 228 8.39 27.68 4.63
C HIS A 228 8.33 28.33 6.02
N GLY A 229 8.75 27.63 7.08
CA GLY A 229 8.69 28.12 8.46
C GLY A 229 7.27 28.06 9.07
N GLU A 230 6.33 27.38 8.43
CA GLU A 230 4.97 27.26 8.96
C GLU A 230 4.91 26.19 10.06
N PRO A 231 4.18 26.42 11.17
CA PRO A 231 4.08 25.46 12.25
C PRO A 231 3.11 24.30 11.91
N TRP A 232 3.59 23.08 12.00
CA TRP A 232 2.85 21.86 11.75
C TRP A 232 2.78 20.95 12.98
N SER A 233 1.73 20.12 13.00
CA SER A 233 1.49 19.08 14.00
C SER A 233 0.65 17.98 13.37
N ILE A 234 0.59 16.80 13.99
CA ILE A 234 -0.32 15.75 13.51
C ILE A 234 -1.78 16.20 13.60
N ALA A 235 -2.14 17.01 14.60
CA ALA A 235 -3.48 17.60 14.68
C ALA A 235 -3.78 18.53 13.50
N ARG A 236 -2.79 19.28 12.99
CA ARG A 236 -2.93 20.07 11.75
C ARG A 236 -3.07 19.16 10.53
N LEU A 237 -2.24 18.13 10.38
CA LEU A 237 -2.38 17.15 9.28
C LEU A 237 -3.81 16.56 9.24
N ILE A 238 -4.35 16.16 10.39
CA ILE A 238 -5.73 15.66 10.49
C ILE A 238 -6.73 16.73 10.05
N LYS A 239 -6.55 17.98 10.47
CA LYS A 239 -7.45 19.08 10.11
C LYS A 239 -7.49 19.30 8.59
N GLU A 240 -6.32 19.33 7.94
CA GLU A 240 -6.18 19.51 6.49
C GLU A 240 -6.82 18.35 5.73
N GLU A 241 -6.57 17.11 6.15
CA GLU A 241 -7.15 15.92 5.51
C GLU A 241 -8.67 15.83 5.70
N LEU A 242 -9.20 16.24 6.86
CA LEU A 242 -10.64 16.30 7.11
C LEU A 242 -11.35 17.38 6.29
N ALA A 243 -10.62 18.38 5.77
CA ALA A 243 -11.18 19.41 4.90
C ALA A 243 -11.36 18.94 3.46
N GLN A 244 -10.79 17.79 3.10
CA GLN A 244 -10.77 17.26 1.74
C GLN A 244 -11.78 16.10 1.55
N SER A 245 -12.27 15.93 0.32
CA SER A 245 -13.24 14.88 -0.03
C SER A 245 -12.64 13.49 0.04
N VAL A 246 -13.33 12.55 0.70
CA VAL A 246 -12.99 11.12 0.67
C VAL A 246 -13.46 10.47 -0.63
N LEU A 247 -14.55 10.96 -1.22
CA LEU A 247 -15.14 10.34 -2.40
C LEU A 247 -14.27 10.52 -3.63
N ASP A 248 -13.57 11.65 -3.73
CA ASP A 248 -12.76 12.02 -4.89
C ASP A 248 -11.29 11.59 -4.75
N ALA A 249 -10.94 10.96 -3.63
CA ALA A 249 -9.59 10.46 -3.38
C ALA A 249 -9.31 9.14 -4.12
N CYS A 250 -8.02 8.89 -4.37
CA CYS A 250 -7.52 7.65 -4.95
C CYS A 250 -7.91 6.42 -4.11
N CYS A 251 -8.06 5.26 -4.77
CA CYS A 251 -8.50 3.99 -4.14
C CYS A 251 -9.76 4.16 -3.27
N GLY A 252 -10.67 5.04 -3.71
CA GLY A 252 -11.95 5.31 -3.06
C GLY A 252 -11.85 5.92 -1.67
N GLY A 253 -10.72 6.53 -1.32
CA GLY A 253 -10.50 7.19 -0.03
C GLY A 253 -10.12 6.26 1.12
N THR A 254 -9.91 4.97 0.86
CA THR A 254 -9.49 4.00 1.88
C THR A 254 -8.13 4.35 2.50
N HIS A 255 -7.15 4.84 1.71
CA HIS A 255 -5.87 5.29 2.23
C HIS A 255 -6.00 6.47 3.21
N ARG A 256 -6.90 7.42 2.93
CA ARG A 256 -7.20 8.53 3.86
C ARG A 256 -7.78 8.00 5.17
N MET A 257 -8.69 7.03 5.09
CA MET A 257 -9.24 6.41 6.30
C MET A 257 -8.16 5.66 7.09
N THR A 258 -7.22 5.01 6.41
CA THR A 258 -6.04 4.42 7.03
C THR A 258 -5.17 5.47 7.72
N GLY A 259 -4.95 6.64 7.11
CA GLY A 259 -4.24 7.78 7.72
C GLY A 259 -4.86 8.23 9.05
N PHE A 260 -6.18 8.46 9.06
CA PHE A 260 -6.89 8.78 10.30
C PHE A 260 -6.80 7.65 11.34
N SER A 261 -6.89 6.40 10.90
CA SER A 261 -6.83 5.24 11.79
C SER A 261 -5.45 5.10 12.45
N PHE A 262 -4.36 5.35 11.71
CA PHE A 262 -3.01 5.41 12.26
C PHE A 262 -2.88 6.48 13.33
N ALA A 263 -3.35 7.69 13.04
CA ALA A 263 -3.31 8.82 13.97
C ALA A 263 -4.11 8.53 15.25
N VAL A 264 -5.35 8.07 15.11
CA VAL A 264 -6.24 7.74 16.25
C VAL A 264 -5.65 6.62 17.10
N LYS A 265 -5.16 5.54 16.49
CA LYS A 265 -4.53 4.43 17.21
C LYS A 265 -3.26 4.88 17.94
N LYS A 266 -2.42 5.70 17.30
CA LYS A 266 -1.23 6.27 17.95
C LYS A 266 -1.62 7.09 19.17
N ARG A 267 -2.58 8.02 19.04
CA ARG A 267 -3.05 8.87 20.15
C ARG A 267 -3.55 8.03 21.32
N ALA A 268 -4.36 7.01 21.04
CA ALA A 268 -4.90 6.10 22.03
C ALA A 268 -3.80 5.28 22.72
N LYS A 269 -2.85 4.70 21.95
CA LYS A 269 -1.72 3.94 22.49
C LYS A 269 -0.82 4.80 23.40
N SER A 270 -0.66 6.08 23.07
CA SER A 270 0.08 7.04 23.90
C SER A 270 -0.67 7.49 25.17
N GLY A 271 -1.88 6.97 25.44
CA GLY A 271 -2.66 7.35 26.63
C GLY A 271 -3.14 8.82 26.62
N LYS A 272 -3.08 9.49 25.45
CA LYS A 272 -3.38 10.92 25.35
C LYS A 272 -4.88 11.16 25.11
N PRO A 273 -5.43 12.30 25.57
CA PRO A 273 -6.84 12.61 25.37
C PRO A 273 -7.22 12.62 23.89
N MET A 274 -8.37 12.03 23.60
CA MET A 274 -9.00 12.02 22.28
C MET A 274 -9.93 13.23 22.15
N THR A 275 -9.35 14.43 21.94
CA THR A 275 -10.07 15.70 21.87
C THR A 275 -9.74 16.47 20.58
N GLY A 276 -10.53 17.50 20.24
CA GLY A 276 -10.28 18.35 19.07
C GLY A 276 -10.23 17.55 17.76
N GLN A 277 -9.17 17.76 16.97
CA GLN A 277 -9.01 17.08 15.66
C GLN A 277 -8.90 15.56 15.79
N TRP A 278 -8.29 15.05 16.87
CA TRP A 278 -8.19 13.62 17.13
C TRP A 278 -9.57 12.98 17.30
N TYR A 279 -10.45 13.62 18.09
CA TYR A 279 -11.83 13.16 18.25
C TYR A 279 -12.60 13.18 16.93
N ARG A 280 -12.45 14.25 16.14
CA ARG A 280 -13.09 14.35 14.82
C ARG A 280 -12.64 13.22 13.90
N ALA A 281 -11.34 12.94 13.82
CA ALA A 281 -10.81 11.81 13.06
C ALA A 281 -11.35 10.46 13.55
N LYS A 282 -11.38 10.24 14.88
CA LYS A 282 -11.96 9.01 15.44
C LYS A 282 -13.41 8.83 15.04
N ARG A 283 -14.25 9.85 15.24
CA ARG A 283 -15.67 9.83 14.84
C ARG A 283 -15.81 9.55 13.34
N TYR A 284 -14.97 10.18 12.53
CA TYR A 284 -14.96 10.00 11.09
C TYR A 284 -14.67 8.55 10.68
N VAL A 285 -13.62 7.94 11.27
CA VAL A 285 -13.29 6.52 11.04
C VAL A 285 -14.41 5.60 11.51
N ASP A 286 -14.95 5.82 12.71
CA ASP A 286 -16.05 5.01 13.26
C ASP A 286 -17.29 5.06 12.35
N ASP A 287 -17.72 6.27 11.95
CA ASP A 287 -18.89 6.48 11.10
C ASP A 287 -18.70 5.82 9.72
N TYR A 288 -17.50 5.87 9.14
CA TYR A 288 -17.19 5.19 7.88
C TYR A 288 -17.12 3.66 8.04
N CYS A 289 -16.65 3.12 9.18
CA CYS A 289 -16.68 1.67 9.42
C CYS A 289 -18.14 1.17 9.38
N GLU A 290 -19.03 1.85 10.10
CA GLU A 290 -20.46 1.52 10.11
C GLU A 290 -21.09 1.66 8.71
N TYR A 291 -20.78 2.74 8.01
CA TYR A 291 -21.31 2.98 6.66
C TYR A 291 -20.84 1.90 5.67
N THR A 292 -19.58 1.48 5.75
CA THR A 292 -19.01 0.45 4.88
C THR A 292 -19.74 -0.88 5.00
N PHE A 293 -20.14 -1.28 6.21
CA PHE A 293 -20.95 -2.48 6.39
C PHE A 293 -22.36 -2.37 5.79
N LYS A 294 -22.93 -1.15 5.69
CA LYS A 294 -24.21 -0.94 4.97
C LYS A 294 -24.04 -1.12 3.46
N LEU A 295 -22.82 -0.96 2.94
CA LEU A 295 -22.47 -1.11 1.53
C LEU A 295 -22.02 -2.52 1.15
N GLN A 296 -21.85 -3.43 2.13
CA GLN A 296 -21.41 -4.80 1.87
C GLN A 296 -22.44 -5.58 1.07
N ASN A 297 -21.96 -6.33 0.08
CA ASN A 297 -22.79 -7.17 -0.79
C ASN A 297 -23.14 -8.51 -0.13
N PRO A 298 -24.20 -9.20 -0.61
CA PRO A 298 -24.61 -10.50 -0.06
C PRO A 298 -23.57 -11.61 -0.18
N ASP A 299 -22.54 -11.49 -1.00
CA ASP A 299 -21.43 -12.46 -1.13
C ASP A 299 -20.26 -12.16 -0.17
N GLY A 300 -20.28 -11.03 0.54
CA GLY A 300 -19.20 -10.59 1.43
C GLY A 300 -18.30 -9.52 0.83
N SER A 301 -18.33 -9.33 -0.50
CA SER A 301 -17.57 -8.26 -1.16
C SER A 301 -18.04 -6.87 -0.72
N PHE A 302 -17.16 -5.88 -0.81
CA PHE A 302 -17.55 -4.49 -0.60
C PHE A 302 -18.03 -3.85 -1.90
N SER A 303 -18.63 -2.66 -1.78
CA SER A 303 -19.21 -1.97 -2.92
C SER A 303 -18.17 -1.71 -4.00
N THR A 304 -18.52 -2.07 -5.24
CA THR A 304 -17.70 -1.79 -6.42
C THR A 304 -17.67 -0.30 -6.79
N ASN A 305 -18.43 0.53 -6.06
CA ASN A 305 -18.43 1.99 -6.14
C ASN A 305 -17.83 2.65 -4.88
N TRP A 306 -17.00 1.92 -4.12
CA TRP A 306 -16.36 2.42 -2.90
C TRP A 306 -17.39 3.02 -1.92
N PHE A 307 -17.06 4.15 -1.29
CA PHE A 307 -17.95 4.87 -0.39
C PHE A 307 -19.02 5.71 -1.11
N ARG A 308 -19.02 5.82 -2.45
CA ARG A 308 -20.02 6.64 -3.18
C ARG A 308 -21.44 6.07 -3.08
N GLY A 309 -21.57 4.77 -2.83
CA GLY A 309 -22.86 4.12 -2.63
C GLY A 309 -22.80 2.63 -2.91
N ARG A 310 -23.95 1.96 -2.86
CA ARG A 310 -24.06 0.52 -3.12
C ARG A 310 -23.83 0.20 -4.59
N ALA A 311 -22.96 -0.77 -4.86
CA ALA A 311 -22.77 -1.36 -6.18
C ALA A 311 -22.18 -2.77 -6.07
N ASN A 312 -22.58 -3.64 -6.99
CA ASN A 312 -22.13 -5.03 -7.05
C ASN A 312 -21.88 -5.41 -8.51
N SER A 313 -20.88 -4.80 -9.15
CA SER A 313 -20.53 -5.16 -10.53
C SER A 313 -20.03 -6.60 -10.58
N GLY A 314 -20.42 -7.35 -11.61
CA GLY A 314 -19.87 -8.69 -11.87
C GLY A 314 -18.40 -8.72 -12.29
N ASP A 315 -17.76 -7.55 -12.43
CA ASP A 315 -16.35 -7.43 -12.78
C ASP A 315 -15.43 -7.88 -11.63
N ILE A 316 -14.73 -9.00 -11.85
CA ILE A 316 -13.86 -9.65 -10.86
C ILE A 316 -12.69 -8.74 -10.44
N PRO A 317 -11.91 -8.12 -11.37
CA PRO A 317 -10.89 -7.14 -11.01
C PRO A 317 -11.40 -6.04 -10.11
N ARG A 318 -12.57 -5.46 -10.42
CA ARG A 318 -13.13 -4.40 -9.61
C ARG A 318 -13.55 -4.85 -8.22
N LYS A 319 -14.16 -6.04 -8.09
CA LYS A 319 -14.48 -6.61 -6.78
C LYS A 319 -13.22 -6.88 -5.96
N PHE A 320 -12.18 -7.41 -6.60
CA PHE A 320 -10.88 -7.66 -5.98
C PHE A 320 -10.25 -6.38 -5.44
N ASP A 321 -10.17 -5.35 -6.29
CA ASP A 321 -9.63 -4.03 -5.98
C ASP A 321 -10.38 -3.39 -4.79
N THR A 322 -11.69 -3.22 -4.92
CA THR A 322 -12.50 -2.55 -3.89
C THR A 322 -12.56 -3.33 -2.58
N THR A 323 -12.69 -4.66 -2.63
CA THR A 323 -12.75 -5.48 -1.42
C THR A 323 -11.40 -5.56 -0.72
N GLY A 324 -10.29 -5.71 -1.45
CA GLY A 324 -8.94 -5.76 -0.89
C GLY A 324 -8.61 -4.51 -0.08
N HIS A 325 -8.74 -3.33 -0.69
CA HIS A 325 -8.47 -2.05 -0.04
C HIS A 325 -9.42 -1.78 1.14
N THR A 326 -10.72 -2.03 0.96
CA THR A 326 -11.71 -1.77 2.02
C THR A 326 -11.50 -2.69 3.22
N LEU A 327 -11.22 -3.98 2.96
CA LEU A 327 -10.97 -4.95 4.02
C LEU A 327 -9.66 -4.67 4.74
N GLU A 328 -8.60 -4.30 4.03
CA GLU A 328 -7.32 -3.90 4.63
C GLU A 328 -7.53 -2.79 5.67
N TRP A 329 -8.21 -1.72 5.27
CA TRP A 329 -8.51 -0.61 6.17
C TRP A 329 -9.41 -1.03 7.34
N LEU A 330 -10.47 -1.81 7.10
CA LEU A 330 -11.37 -2.27 8.17
C LEU A 330 -10.64 -3.14 9.20
N VAL A 331 -9.87 -4.14 8.74
CA VAL A 331 -9.09 -5.01 9.63
C VAL A 331 -8.09 -4.19 10.43
N PHE A 332 -7.47 -3.19 9.81
CA PHE A 332 -6.59 -2.27 10.53
C PHE A 332 -7.33 -1.39 11.53
N SER A 333 -8.58 -1.02 11.31
CA SER A 333 -9.23 0.07 12.08
C SER A 333 -10.15 -0.43 13.18
N LEU A 334 -10.79 -1.58 12.97
CA LEU A 334 -11.75 -2.15 13.92
C LEU A 334 -11.08 -2.57 15.24
N PRO A 335 -11.82 -2.49 16.36
CA PRO A 335 -11.45 -3.17 17.59
C PRO A 335 -11.26 -4.68 17.40
N LYS A 336 -10.35 -5.30 18.16
CA LYS A 336 -9.98 -6.72 18.00
C LYS A 336 -11.19 -7.66 18.16
N ASP A 337 -12.09 -7.35 19.10
CA ASP A 337 -13.33 -8.09 19.37
C ASP A 337 -14.36 -8.02 18.24
N GLN A 338 -14.24 -7.05 17.32
CA GLN A 338 -15.11 -6.93 16.14
C GLN A 338 -14.57 -7.64 14.90
N LEU A 339 -13.31 -8.11 14.92
CA LEU A 339 -12.72 -8.79 13.76
C LEU A 339 -13.36 -10.15 13.46
N THR A 340 -13.99 -10.78 14.46
CA THR A 340 -14.73 -12.03 14.28
C THR A 340 -16.22 -11.81 13.99
N ASP A 341 -16.66 -10.56 13.79
CA ASP A 341 -18.03 -10.26 13.34
C ASP A 341 -18.32 -10.99 12.01
N PRO A 342 -19.50 -11.62 11.86
CA PRO A 342 -19.84 -12.38 10.65
C PRO A 342 -19.66 -11.59 9.34
N ARG A 343 -19.83 -10.26 9.36
CA ARG A 343 -19.61 -9.39 8.20
C ARG A 343 -18.13 -9.33 7.80
N VAL A 344 -17.22 -9.25 8.78
CA VAL A 344 -15.77 -9.25 8.54
C VAL A 344 -15.33 -10.63 8.06
N VAL A 345 -15.73 -11.69 8.77
CA VAL A 345 -15.43 -13.09 8.42
C VAL A 345 -15.85 -13.41 6.99
N LYS A 346 -17.03 -12.92 6.57
CA LYS A 346 -17.54 -13.10 5.21
C LYS A 346 -16.72 -12.36 4.15
N ALA A 347 -16.26 -11.15 4.44
CA ALA A 347 -15.38 -10.40 3.54
C ALA A 347 -14.00 -11.08 3.40
N VAL A 348 -13.44 -11.57 4.50
CA VAL A 348 -12.17 -12.34 4.51
C VAL A 348 -12.33 -13.62 3.70
N SER A 349 -13.42 -14.37 3.90
CA SER A 349 -13.70 -15.58 3.10
C SER A 349 -13.82 -15.23 1.62
N PHE A 350 -14.64 -14.24 1.26
CA PHE A 350 -14.81 -13.80 -0.13
C PHE A 350 -13.47 -13.47 -0.79
N LEU A 351 -12.64 -12.64 -0.13
CA LEU A 351 -11.35 -12.23 -0.70
C LEU A 351 -10.39 -13.43 -0.83
N THR A 352 -10.35 -14.29 0.18
CA THR A 352 -9.52 -15.50 0.19
C THR A 352 -9.91 -16.44 -0.94
N ASP A 353 -11.20 -16.71 -1.11
CA ASP A 353 -11.73 -17.61 -2.14
C ASP A 353 -11.50 -17.03 -3.53
N LEU A 354 -11.80 -15.74 -3.74
CA LEU A 354 -11.56 -15.05 -5.00
C LEU A 354 -10.08 -15.11 -5.40
N MET A 355 -9.16 -14.81 -4.47
CA MET A 355 -7.72 -14.89 -4.71
C MET A 355 -7.27 -16.31 -5.00
N TRP A 356 -7.77 -17.29 -4.26
CA TRP A 356 -7.39 -18.69 -4.42
C TRP A 356 -7.87 -19.27 -5.75
N GLU A 357 -9.13 -19.07 -6.10
CA GLU A 357 -9.73 -19.57 -7.34
C GLU A 357 -9.06 -18.96 -8.57
N ASN A 358 -8.67 -17.69 -8.48
CA ASN A 358 -8.04 -16.93 -9.56
C ASN A 358 -6.52 -16.76 -9.35
N ARG A 359 -5.87 -17.65 -8.59
CA ARG A 359 -4.45 -17.52 -8.20
C ARG A 359 -3.47 -17.53 -9.38
N GLN A 360 -3.87 -18.10 -10.52
CA GLN A 360 -3.08 -18.12 -11.76
C GLN A 360 -3.25 -16.85 -12.61
N ARG A 361 -4.19 -15.97 -12.24
CA ARG A 361 -4.40 -14.71 -12.93
C ARG A 361 -3.26 -13.74 -12.60
N GLU A 362 -2.79 -13.01 -13.61
CA GLU A 362 -1.96 -11.84 -13.36
C GLU A 362 -2.82 -10.68 -12.86
N TRP A 363 -2.62 -10.33 -11.59
CA TRP A 363 -3.25 -9.18 -10.95
C TRP A 363 -2.37 -7.94 -11.05
N GLU A 364 -3.01 -6.79 -11.19
CA GLU A 364 -2.35 -5.49 -10.98
C GLU A 364 -1.66 -5.46 -9.61
N ILE A 365 -0.44 -4.94 -9.58
CA ILE A 365 0.42 -5.07 -8.40
C ILE A 365 -0.10 -4.28 -7.19
N GLY A 366 -0.75 -3.13 -7.42
CA GLY A 366 -1.38 -2.32 -6.38
C GLY A 366 -2.50 -3.06 -5.64
N PRO A 367 -3.62 -3.38 -6.33
CA PRO A 367 -4.72 -4.16 -5.75
C PRO A 367 -4.26 -5.48 -5.13
N LYS A 368 -3.28 -6.17 -5.76
CA LYS A 368 -2.72 -7.40 -5.19
C LYS A 368 -2.01 -7.18 -3.87
N GLY A 369 -1.18 -6.14 -3.76
CA GLY A 369 -0.50 -5.79 -2.53
C GLY A 369 -1.49 -5.58 -1.38
N HIS A 370 -2.51 -4.77 -1.59
CA HIS A 370 -3.54 -4.46 -0.60
C HIS A 370 -4.38 -5.69 -0.21
N ALA A 371 -4.76 -6.54 -1.17
CA ALA A 371 -5.50 -7.76 -0.89
C ALA A 371 -4.69 -8.76 -0.05
N VAL A 372 -3.40 -8.96 -0.38
CA VAL A 372 -2.50 -9.79 0.42
C VAL A 372 -2.33 -9.21 1.83
N HIS A 373 -2.16 -7.90 1.94
CA HIS A 373 -1.98 -7.23 3.22
C HIS A 373 -3.22 -7.33 4.12
N ALA A 374 -4.42 -7.18 3.56
CA ALA A 374 -5.68 -7.39 4.28
C ALA A 374 -5.73 -8.77 4.95
N LEU A 375 -5.39 -9.82 4.20
CA LEU A 375 -5.35 -11.19 4.70
C LEU A 375 -4.22 -11.42 5.70
N ALA A 376 -3.05 -10.80 5.49
CA ALA A 376 -1.92 -10.90 6.41
C ALA A 376 -2.17 -10.21 7.75
N LEU A 377 -2.82 -9.04 7.74
CA LEU A 377 -3.26 -8.32 8.93
C LEU A 377 -4.32 -9.12 9.69
N TYR A 378 -5.27 -9.72 8.97
CA TYR A 378 -6.30 -10.54 9.61
C TYR A 378 -5.70 -11.78 10.29
N ASP A 379 -4.78 -12.46 9.61
CA ASP A 379 -4.05 -13.58 10.21
C ASP A 379 -3.21 -13.15 11.42
N GLU A 380 -2.60 -11.97 11.40
CA GLU A 380 -1.91 -11.41 12.58
C GLU A 380 -2.88 -11.19 13.75
N TYR A 381 -3.95 -10.44 13.54
CA TYR A 381 -4.82 -9.98 14.62
C TYR A 381 -5.76 -11.05 15.17
N VAL A 382 -6.16 -12.02 14.34
CA VAL A 382 -7.16 -13.05 14.70
C VAL A 382 -6.54 -14.44 14.86
N PHE A 383 -5.53 -14.79 14.06
CA PHE A 383 -4.98 -16.15 14.03
C PHE A 383 -3.57 -16.29 14.61
N GLY A 384 -3.01 -15.22 15.20
CA GLY A 384 -1.68 -15.24 15.83
C GLY A 384 -0.51 -15.25 14.84
N GLY A 385 -0.74 -14.80 13.61
CA GLY A 385 0.32 -14.51 12.63
C GLY A 385 1.37 -13.55 13.20
N LYS A 386 2.65 -13.71 12.85
CA LYS A 386 3.75 -12.91 13.39
C LYS A 386 4.58 -12.32 12.25
N PRO A 387 4.53 -11.00 12.03
CA PRO A 387 5.47 -10.33 11.14
C PRO A 387 6.92 -10.64 11.53
N GLY A 388 7.79 -10.80 10.55
CA GLY A 388 9.17 -11.28 10.70
C GLY A 388 9.30 -12.82 10.76
N LYS A 389 8.19 -13.57 10.75
CA LYS A 389 8.18 -15.04 10.81
C LYS A 389 7.34 -15.69 9.71
N ARG A 390 6.91 -14.93 8.69
CA ARG A 390 5.97 -15.43 7.67
C ARG A 390 6.48 -16.65 6.92
N ARG A 391 7.78 -16.71 6.64
CA ARG A 391 8.38 -17.88 5.97
C ARG A 391 8.23 -19.18 6.77
N GLU A 392 8.33 -19.11 8.10
CA GLU A 392 8.17 -20.26 8.98
C GLU A 392 6.69 -20.65 9.07
N GLN A 393 5.83 -19.65 9.30
CA GLN A 393 4.38 -19.84 9.45
C GLN A 393 3.69 -20.39 8.21
N LEU A 394 4.18 -20.05 7.02
CA LEU A 394 3.59 -20.46 5.75
C LEU A 394 4.24 -21.71 5.16
N ALA A 395 5.28 -22.25 5.78
CA ALA A 395 6.05 -23.38 5.24
C ALA A 395 5.21 -24.65 5.07
N GLU A 396 4.32 -24.95 6.03
CA GLU A 396 3.44 -26.12 5.98
C GLU A 396 2.37 -26.02 4.88
N TYR A 397 2.05 -24.80 4.45
CA TYR A 397 1.07 -24.53 3.39
C TYR A 397 1.73 -24.36 2.02
N LYS A 398 3.04 -24.57 1.90
CA LYS A 398 3.77 -24.46 0.64
C LYS A 398 3.26 -25.54 -0.32
N VAL A 399 2.49 -25.12 -1.31
CA VAL A 399 2.06 -26.00 -2.40
C VAL A 399 3.28 -26.37 -3.25
N SER A 400 3.56 -27.67 -3.36
CA SER A 400 4.52 -28.20 -4.33
C SER A 400 4.08 -27.80 -5.74
N GLN A 401 4.99 -27.20 -6.51
CA GLN A 401 4.70 -26.98 -7.93
C GLN A 401 4.72 -28.32 -8.64
N PRO A 402 3.82 -28.58 -9.61
CA PRO A 402 4.13 -29.53 -10.67
C PRO A 402 5.44 -29.05 -11.29
N THR A 403 6.45 -29.91 -11.30
CA THR A 403 7.66 -29.66 -12.09
C THR A 403 7.24 -29.53 -13.55
N ASP A 404 7.74 -28.51 -14.23
CA ASP A 404 7.57 -28.25 -15.67
C ASP A 404 8.37 -29.28 -16.52
N GLU A 405 8.33 -30.55 -16.11
CA GLU A 405 8.95 -31.69 -16.77
C GLU A 405 7.87 -32.74 -17.01
N GLY A 406 7.26 -32.72 -18.20
CA GLY A 406 6.39 -33.81 -18.61
C GLY A 406 5.29 -33.46 -19.60
N ASP A 407 5.60 -32.79 -20.71
CA ASP A 407 4.77 -32.94 -21.91
C ASP A 407 5.64 -32.86 -23.16
N GLY A 408 6.23 -34.02 -23.47
CA GLY A 408 7.09 -34.25 -24.62
C GLY A 408 6.93 -35.67 -25.14
N GLN A 409 5.70 -36.18 -25.20
CA GLN A 409 5.43 -37.41 -25.94
C GLN A 409 4.09 -37.34 -26.68
N LEU A 410 4.14 -36.66 -27.83
CA LEU A 410 3.15 -36.79 -28.89
C LEU A 410 3.10 -38.26 -29.34
N VAL A 411 2.07 -38.98 -28.89
CA VAL A 411 1.67 -40.26 -29.46
C VAL A 411 0.96 -39.97 -30.79
N LEU A 412 1.67 -40.17 -31.89
CA LEU A 412 1.07 -40.25 -33.23
C LEU A 412 0.26 -41.55 -33.33
N SER A 413 -1.05 -41.46 -33.06
CA SER A 413 -1.99 -42.52 -33.43
C SER A 413 -2.25 -42.46 -34.93
N GLN A 414 -1.77 -43.49 -35.65
CA GLN A 414 -2.15 -43.77 -37.03
C GLN A 414 -3.66 -44.05 -37.11
N SER A 415 -4.37 -43.33 -37.97
CA SER A 415 -5.68 -43.73 -38.46
C SER A 415 -5.57 -44.04 -39.95
N ALA A 416 -5.63 -45.33 -40.27
CA ALA A 416 -5.86 -45.83 -41.61
C ALA A 416 -7.28 -45.49 -42.05
N SER A 417 -7.44 -44.95 -43.25
CA SER A 417 -8.72 -44.94 -43.97
C SER A 417 -8.47 -45.39 -45.41
N VAL A 418 -9.17 -46.44 -45.79
CA VAL A 418 -9.14 -47.13 -47.08
C VAL A 418 -10.23 -46.56 -47.99
N SER A 419 -9.86 -46.38 -49.27
CA SER A 419 -10.67 -46.41 -50.51
C SER A 419 -11.53 -45.20 -50.89
N PRO A 420 -11.84 -45.00 -52.19
CA PRO A 420 -12.00 -45.99 -53.28
C PRO A 420 -10.73 -46.65 -53.81
#